data_AF-A0A1Q5PZM2-F1
#
_entry.id   AF-A0A1Q5PZM2-F1
#
_cell.length_a   1.000
_cell.length_b   1.000
_cell.length_c   1.000
_cell.angle_alpha   90.00
_cell.angle_beta   90.00
_cell.angle_gamma   90.00
#
_symmetry.space_group_name_H-M   'P 1'
#
loop_
_entity.id
_entity.type
_entity.pdbx_description
1 polymer ?
#
loop_
_entity_poly.entity_id
_entity_poly.type
_entity_poly.pdbx_seq_one_letter_code
_entity_poly.pdbx_strand_id
1 'polypeptide(L)'
;MSWAITVDDIDAAREAAQNVGFEPGDIVDGARTTEDGTELSWRMVNIGEGPFDPIYPFLIQWDTPMPDLDQGPVLVAMCTGIPDPTRLDELLTALDFHDDDVTLGVSEGEQGLVSATFRTQESTADVLELDGLTVNLH
;
A
#
# COMPACT_ATOMS: atom_id res chain seq x y z
N MET A 1 10.97 3.41 2.29
CA MET A 1 9.65 3.66 1.67
C MET A 1 8.63 2.73 2.31
N SER A 2 7.37 3.12 2.33
CA SER A 2 6.24 2.28 2.78
C SER A 2 5.19 2.22 1.69
N TRP A 3 4.20 1.36 1.85
CA TRP A 3 3.12 1.12 0.88
C TRP A 3 1.79 1.03 1.62
N ALA A 4 0.68 1.16 0.89
CA ALA A 4 -0.64 1.28 1.47
C ALA A 4 -1.61 0.28 0.84
N ILE A 5 -2.58 -0.16 1.64
CA ILE A 5 -3.78 -0.86 1.17
C ILE A 5 -4.99 0.04 1.46
N THR A 6 -5.80 0.28 0.43
CA THR A 6 -7.07 0.98 0.59
C THR A 6 -8.10 0.03 1.22
N VAL A 7 -8.86 0.53 2.19
CA VAL A 7 -9.97 -0.20 2.83
C VAL A 7 -11.23 0.65 2.87
N ASP A 8 -12.39 0.00 2.79
CA ASP A 8 -13.69 0.69 2.84
C ASP A 8 -14.10 1.11 4.27
N ASP A 9 -13.69 0.32 5.28
CA ASP A 9 -13.96 0.55 6.70
C ASP A 9 -12.68 0.32 7.52
N ILE A 10 -12.03 1.42 7.89
CA ILE A 10 -10.75 1.39 8.59
C ILE A 10 -10.86 0.91 10.03
N ASP A 11 -12.02 1.10 10.67
CA ASP A 11 -12.25 0.63 12.03
C ASP A 11 -12.36 -0.90 12.04
N ALA A 12 -13.15 -1.46 11.09
CA ALA A 12 -13.27 -2.91 10.90
C ALA A 12 -11.94 -3.55 10.47
N ALA A 13 -11.21 -2.92 9.55
CA ALA A 13 -9.92 -3.42 9.08
C ALA A 13 -8.86 -3.44 10.20
N ARG A 14 -8.85 -2.40 11.06
CA ARG A 14 -8.00 -2.37 12.26
C ARG A 14 -8.33 -3.50 13.23
N GLU A 15 -9.62 -3.74 13.49
CA GLU A 15 -10.07 -4.84 14.34
C GLU A 15 -9.68 -6.21 13.75
N ALA A 16 -9.82 -6.39 12.43
CA ALA A 16 -9.45 -7.62 11.74
C ALA A 16 -7.94 -7.92 11.89
N ALA A 17 -7.08 -6.92 11.72
CA ALA A 17 -5.64 -7.07 11.94
C ALA A 17 -5.31 -7.45 13.40
N GLN A 18 -6.00 -6.85 14.38
CA GLN A 18 -5.85 -7.20 15.79
C GLN A 18 -6.24 -8.65 16.08
N ASN A 19 -7.31 -9.15 15.45
CA ASN A 19 -7.80 -10.51 15.64
C ASN A 19 -6.81 -11.59 15.16
N VAL A 20 -5.92 -11.26 14.23
CA VAL A 20 -4.82 -12.15 13.79
C VAL A 20 -3.48 -11.84 14.47
N GLY A 21 -3.49 -10.99 15.49
CA GLY A 21 -2.37 -10.79 16.41
C GLY A 21 -1.41 -9.66 16.05
N PHE A 22 -1.80 -8.75 15.16
CA PHE A 22 -1.09 -7.48 14.98
C PHE A 22 -1.46 -6.49 16.09
N GLU A 23 -0.61 -5.48 16.28
CA GLU A 23 -0.86 -4.37 17.20
C GLU A 23 -0.91 -3.04 16.42
N PRO A 24 -1.94 -2.81 15.56
CA PRO A 24 -2.03 -1.57 14.80
C PRO A 24 -2.07 -0.34 15.71
N GLY A 25 -1.47 0.75 15.23
CA GLY A 25 -1.47 2.02 15.94
C GLY A 25 -2.86 2.66 16.07
N ASP A 26 -2.86 3.92 16.48
CA ASP A 26 -4.08 4.73 16.47
C ASP A 26 -4.47 5.13 15.04
N ILE A 27 -5.77 5.24 14.80
CA ILE A 27 -6.29 5.82 13.56
C ILE A 27 -6.06 7.32 13.62
N VAL A 28 -5.47 7.87 12.56
CA VAL A 28 -5.19 9.31 12.42
C VAL A 28 -5.86 9.86 11.18
N ASP A 29 -6.41 11.06 11.30
CA ASP A 29 -7.02 11.79 10.19
C ASP A 29 -5.96 12.56 9.40
N GLY A 30 -6.07 12.52 8.07
CA GLY A 30 -5.23 13.24 7.13
C GLY A 30 -6.06 14.06 6.16
N ALA A 31 -5.51 15.20 5.74
CA ALA A 31 -6.13 16.05 4.73
C ALA A 31 -5.08 16.78 3.89
N ARG A 32 -5.41 17.04 2.63
CA ARG A 32 -4.61 17.84 1.71
C ARG A 32 -5.50 18.61 0.75
N THR A 33 -5.23 19.91 0.60
CA THR A 33 -5.80 20.72 -0.47
C THR A 33 -4.97 20.56 -1.75
N THR A 34 -5.60 20.18 -2.86
CA THR A 34 -5.01 20.11 -4.20
C THR A 34 -4.75 21.49 -4.79
N GLU A 35 -3.99 21.57 -5.89
CA GLU A 35 -3.68 22.84 -6.56
C GLU A 35 -4.94 23.54 -7.11
N ASP A 36 -5.99 22.79 -7.44
CA ASP A 36 -7.28 23.32 -7.88
C ASP A 36 -8.22 23.72 -6.72
N GLY A 37 -7.76 23.56 -5.47
CA GLY A 37 -8.50 23.94 -4.26
C GLY A 37 -9.44 22.85 -3.71
N THR A 38 -9.47 21.66 -4.32
CA THR A 38 -10.24 20.51 -3.81
C THR A 38 -9.60 19.97 -2.52
N GLU A 39 -10.42 19.70 -1.51
CA GLU A 39 -9.94 19.06 -0.27
C GLU A 39 -10.07 17.53 -0.38
N LEU A 40 -8.93 16.85 -0.29
CA LEU A 40 -8.86 15.41 -0.09
C LEU A 40 -8.72 15.15 1.41
N SER A 41 -9.48 14.20 1.94
CA SER A 41 -9.33 13.73 3.31
C SER A 41 -9.39 12.21 3.38
N TRP A 42 -8.71 11.67 4.38
CA TRP A 42 -8.59 10.24 4.60
C TRP A 42 -8.36 9.95 6.08
N ARG A 43 -8.60 8.70 6.45
CA ARG A 43 -8.19 8.10 7.73
C ARG A 43 -7.07 7.11 7.43
N MET A 44 -6.09 6.98 8.31
CA MET A 44 -5.02 5.99 8.16
C MET A 44 -4.62 5.34 9.48
N VAL A 45 -4.12 4.09 9.41
CA VAL A 45 -3.56 3.37 10.56
C VAL A 45 -2.33 2.57 10.12
N ASN A 46 -1.27 2.60 10.93
CA ASN A 46 -0.06 1.80 10.68
C ASN A 46 -0.24 0.41 11.28
N ILE A 47 0.16 -0.64 10.54
CA ILE A 47 0.14 -2.03 11.02
C ILE A 47 1.44 -2.42 11.73
N GLY A 48 2.59 -1.92 11.25
CA GLY A 48 3.91 -2.20 11.83
C GLY A 48 4.25 -1.36 13.07
N GLU A 49 5.47 -1.53 13.59
CA GLU A 49 5.90 -0.99 14.90
C GLU A 49 6.08 0.55 14.91
N GLY A 50 5.99 1.21 13.75
CA GLY A 50 6.20 2.65 13.64
C GLY A 50 5.44 3.32 12.49
N PRO A 51 5.44 4.68 12.47
CA PRO A 51 4.84 5.43 11.38
C PRO A 51 5.56 5.10 10.06
N PHE A 52 4.79 4.71 9.05
CA PHE A 52 5.30 4.31 7.74
C PHE A 52 6.34 3.19 7.83
N ASP A 53 6.02 2.17 8.64
CA ASP A 53 6.76 0.92 8.69
C ASP A 53 7.04 0.40 7.25
N PRO A 54 8.29 0.03 6.93
CA PRO A 54 8.63 -0.39 5.57
C PRO A 54 8.21 -1.84 5.29
N ILE A 55 8.00 -2.65 6.33
CA ILE A 55 7.73 -4.08 6.27
C ILE A 55 6.25 -4.35 6.00
N TYR A 56 5.37 -3.75 6.81
CA TYR A 56 3.93 -3.91 6.69
C TYR A 56 3.26 -2.69 6.04
N PRO A 57 2.15 -2.88 5.32
CA PRO A 57 1.41 -1.75 4.77
C PRO A 57 0.80 -0.93 5.92
N PHE A 58 0.59 0.36 5.67
CA PHE A 58 -0.45 1.08 6.41
C PHE A 58 -1.78 0.97 5.68
N LEU A 59 -2.88 1.06 6.42
CA LEU A 59 -4.22 1.07 5.84
C LEU A 59 -4.68 2.51 5.65
N ILE A 60 -5.40 2.75 4.57
CA ILE A 60 -5.98 4.06 4.25
C ILE A 60 -7.45 3.92 3.84
N GLN A 61 -8.31 4.74 4.43
CA GLN A 61 -9.69 4.92 3.99
C GLN A 61 -9.85 6.34 3.48
N TRP A 62 -10.28 6.50 2.23
CA TRP A 62 -10.57 7.80 1.64
C TRP A 62 -11.98 8.24 2.02
N ASP A 63 -12.15 9.44 2.58
CA ASP A 63 -13.47 10.04 2.78
C ASP A 63 -13.95 10.73 1.50
N THR A 64 -13.03 11.47 0.87
CA THR A 64 -13.20 11.98 -0.50
C THR A 64 -12.50 10.99 -1.44
N PRO A 65 -13.21 10.38 -2.40
CA PRO A 65 -12.59 9.46 -3.35
C PRO A 65 -11.36 10.08 -4.01
N MET A 66 -10.31 9.29 -4.19
CA MET A 66 -9.19 9.72 -4.99
C MET A 66 -9.69 10.04 -6.41
N PRO A 67 -9.29 11.18 -7.00
CA PRO A 67 -9.66 11.50 -8.37
C PRO A 67 -9.19 10.39 -9.32
N ASP A 68 -10.03 10.01 -10.27
CA ASP A 68 -9.64 9.04 -11.30
C ASP A 68 -8.44 9.59 -12.08
N LEU A 69 -7.38 8.80 -12.14
CA LEU A 69 -6.22 9.08 -12.95
C LEU A 69 -6.42 8.40 -14.32
N ASP A 70 -7.30 8.97 -15.13
CA ASP A 70 -7.72 8.42 -16.43
C ASP A 70 -6.53 8.06 -17.35
N GLN A 71 -5.38 8.71 -17.16
CA GLN A 71 -4.19 8.59 -18.02
C GLN A 71 -2.90 8.23 -17.27
N GLY A 72 -3.00 7.74 -16.03
CA GLY A 72 -1.84 7.41 -15.21
C GLY A 72 -1.22 6.04 -15.50
N PRO A 73 0.02 5.80 -15.03
CA PRO A 73 0.57 4.44 -14.93
C PRO A 73 -0.30 3.57 -14.01
N VAL A 74 -0.47 2.30 -14.37
CA VAL A 74 -1.24 1.32 -13.60
C VAL A 74 -0.27 0.36 -12.94
N LEU A 75 -0.30 0.23 -11.60
CA LEU A 75 0.49 -0.79 -10.90
C LEU A 75 0.00 -2.17 -11.33
N VAL A 76 0.91 -3.07 -11.70
CA VAL A 76 0.58 -4.45 -12.11
C VAL A 76 1.34 -5.51 -11.31
N ALA A 77 2.47 -5.14 -10.71
CA ALA A 77 3.17 -6.00 -9.78
C ALA A 77 3.97 -5.21 -8.75
N MET A 78 4.18 -5.79 -7.59
CA MET A 78 5.11 -5.28 -6.58
C MET A 78 5.75 -6.44 -5.83
N CYS A 79 6.99 -6.25 -5.37
CA CYS A 79 7.69 -7.22 -4.53
C CYS A 79 8.07 -6.61 -3.20
N THR A 80 7.87 -7.36 -2.10
CA THR A 80 8.26 -6.94 -0.75
C THR A 80 9.09 -8.02 -0.04
N GLY A 81 10.11 -7.58 0.68
CA GLY A 81 10.93 -8.41 1.57
C GLY A 81 10.47 -8.25 3.02
N ILE A 82 9.94 -9.32 3.60
CA ILE A 82 9.38 -9.34 4.97
C ILE A 82 9.97 -10.51 5.80
N PRO A 83 10.25 -10.36 7.11
CA PRO A 83 10.92 -11.41 7.87
C PRO A 83 10.10 -12.70 8.00
N ASP A 84 8.78 -12.58 8.02
CA ASP A 84 7.85 -13.71 8.05
C ASP A 84 6.76 -13.50 6.99
N PRO A 85 6.94 -14.05 5.77
CA PRO A 85 5.94 -13.98 4.71
C PRO A 85 4.55 -14.47 5.13
N THR A 86 4.50 -15.48 6.01
CA THR A 86 3.25 -16.04 6.52
C THR A 86 2.43 -15.00 7.27
N ARG A 87 3.08 -14.06 7.97
CA ARG A 87 2.38 -12.98 8.69
C ARG A 87 1.71 -12.00 7.75
N LEU A 88 2.33 -11.69 6.61
CA LEU A 88 1.69 -10.86 5.61
C LEU A 88 0.48 -11.58 5.01
N ASP A 89 0.58 -12.88 4.73
CA ASP A 89 -0.56 -13.67 4.22
C ASP A 89 -1.74 -13.71 5.22
N GLU A 90 -1.46 -13.88 6.52
CA GLU A 90 -2.46 -13.81 7.59
C GLU A 90 -3.17 -12.45 7.62
N LEU A 91 -2.40 -11.36 7.49
CA LEU A 91 -2.94 -10.00 7.44
C LEU A 91 -3.82 -9.78 6.22
N LEU A 92 -3.34 -10.11 5.01
CA LEU A 92 -4.10 -9.92 3.78
C LEU A 92 -5.39 -10.75 3.79
N THR A 93 -5.35 -11.97 4.31
CA THR A 93 -6.53 -12.81 4.49
C THR A 93 -7.52 -12.19 5.48
N ALA A 94 -7.05 -11.65 6.61
CA ALA A 94 -7.91 -11.00 7.59
C ALA A 94 -8.59 -9.73 7.05
N LEU A 95 -7.89 -9.01 6.16
CA LEU A 95 -8.40 -7.82 5.48
C LEU A 95 -9.32 -8.14 4.29
N ASP A 96 -9.52 -9.43 3.96
CA ASP A 96 -10.19 -9.89 2.74
C ASP A 96 -9.59 -9.26 1.46
N PHE A 97 -8.28 -8.96 1.50
CA PHE A 97 -7.60 -8.30 0.39
C PHE A 97 -7.36 -9.28 -0.76
N HIS A 98 -8.04 -9.02 -1.88
CA HIS A 98 -7.88 -9.75 -3.13
C HIS A 98 -7.85 -8.74 -4.27
N ASP A 99 -6.77 -8.73 -5.04
CA ASP A 99 -6.63 -7.89 -6.23
C ASP A 99 -6.17 -8.78 -7.38
N ASP A 100 -7.04 -8.97 -8.37
CA ASP A 100 -6.76 -9.80 -9.55
C ASP A 100 -5.87 -9.07 -10.59
N ASP A 101 -5.73 -7.74 -10.46
CA ASP A 101 -5.00 -6.89 -11.40
C ASP A 101 -3.54 -6.64 -10.96
N VAL A 102 -3.24 -6.82 -9.67
CA VAL A 102 -1.90 -6.63 -9.10
C VAL A 102 -1.30 -7.93 -8.58
N THR A 103 -0.11 -8.28 -9.06
CA THR A 103 0.68 -9.39 -8.50
C THR A 103 1.53 -8.91 -7.31
N LEU A 104 1.29 -9.44 -6.12
CA LEU A 104 2.14 -9.23 -4.94
C LEU A 104 3.14 -10.38 -4.78
N GLY A 105 4.42 -10.11 -5.02
CA GLY A 105 5.52 -11.02 -4.71
C GLY A 105 6.02 -10.81 -3.28
N VAL A 106 6.06 -11.88 -2.48
CA VAL A 106 6.56 -11.82 -1.10
C VAL A 106 7.78 -12.73 -0.96
N SER A 107 8.85 -12.22 -0.35
CA SER A 107 10.06 -12.98 -0.06
C SER A 107 10.54 -12.74 1.37
N GLU A 108 11.20 -13.73 1.96
CA GLU A 108 11.84 -13.59 3.27
C GLU A 108 12.97 -12.53 3.20
N GLY A 109 12.89 -11.50 4.04
CA GLY A 109 13.87 -10.40 4.07
C GLY A 109 13.45 -9.21 4.94
N GLU A 110 14.32 -8.22 5.12
CA GLU A 110 14.04 -7.02 5.94
C GLU A 110 13.96 -5.74 5.09
N GLN A 111 13.82 -5.88 3.77
CA GLN A 111 13.96 -4.76 2.84
C GLN A 111 12.70 -3.89 2.79
N GLY A 112 11.54 -4.44 3.14
CA GLY A 112 10.25 -3.81 2.83
C GLY A 112 10.01 -3.83 1.32
N LEU A 113 9.36 -2.80 0.78
CA LEU A 113 9.11 -2.69 -0.66
C LEU A 113 10.42 -2.69 -1.48
N VAL A 114 10.59 -3.70 -2.34
CA VAL A 114 11.81 -3.93 -3.16
C VAL A 114 11.62 -3.46 -4.59
N SER A 115 10.47 -3.76 -5.19
CA SER A 115 10.17 -3.32 -6.56
C SER A 115 8.69 -3.03 -6.76
N ALA A 116 8.41 -2.16 -7.73
CA ALA A 116 7.07 -1.90 -8.23
C ALA A 116 7.13 -1.82 -9.76
N THR A 117 6.14 -2.41 -10.42
CA THR A 117 6.05 -2.52 -11.87
C THR A 117 4.76 -1.88 -12.31
N PHE A 118 4.88 -0.90 -13.19
CA PHE A 118 3.76 -0.14 -13.73
C PHE A 118 3.64 -0.36 -15.22
N ARG A 119 2.41 -0.54 -15.67
CA ARG A 119 2.04 -0.48 -17.07
C ARG A 119 1.73 0.96 -17.46
N THR A 120 2.36 1.46 -18.51
CA THR A 120 2.16 2.80 -19.05
C THR A 120 1.39 2.74 -20.39
N GLN A 121 0.78 3.86 -20.78
CA GLN A 121 0.07 3.93 -22.08
C GLN A 121 1.04 3.99 -23.26
N GLU A 122 2.19 4.63 -23.07
CA GLU A 122 3.29 4.60 -24.02
C GLU A 122 4.18 3.40 -23.68
N SER A 123 4.49 2.55 -24.65
CA SER A 123 5.36 1.38 -24.42
C SER A 123 6.80 1.85 -24.35
N THR A 124 7.24 2.15 -23.13
CA THR A 124 8.60 2.57 -22.82
C THR A 124 9.13 1.63 -21.76
N ALA A 125 10.17 0.85 -22.10
CA ALA A 125 10.83 -0.03 -21.15
C ALA A 125 11.95 0.73 -20.43
N ASP A 126 11.64 1.27 -19.25
CA ASP A 126 12.58 2.00 -18.40
C ASP A 126 12.63 1.40 -16.99
N VAL A 127 13.82 1.45 -16.39
CA VAL A 127 14.06 1.06 -14.99
C VAL A 127 14.62 2.25 -14.24
N LEU A 128 13.94 2.64 -13.16
CA LEU A 128 14.33 3.75 -12.29
C LEU A 128 14.66 3.22 -10.90
N GLU A 129 15.68 3.77 -10.26
CA GLU A 129 15.92 3.53 -8.83
C GLU A 129 15.52 4.76 -8.01
N LEU A 130 14.63 4.54 -7.06
CA LEU A 130 14.18 5.56 -6.10
C LEU A 130 14.51 5.05 -4.70
N ASP A 131 15.47 5.64 -3.99
CA ASP A 131 15.89 5.22 -2.63
C ASP A 131 15.98 3.69 -2.39
N GLY A 132 16.51 2.95 -3.38
CA GLY A 132 16.65 1.48 -3.33
C GLY A 132 15.43 0.67 -3.81
N LEU A 133 14.33 1.33 -4.19
CA LEU A 133 13.20 0.74 -4.90
C LEU A 133 13.49 0.69 -6.39
N THR A 134 13.40 -0.50 -6.97
CA THR A 134 13.40 -0.67 -8.43
C THR A 134 11.99 -0.42 -8.98
N VAL A 135 11.84 0.60 -9.82
CA VAL A 135 10.60 0.91 -10.53
C VAL A 135 10.74 0.52 -12.00
N ASN A 136 9.90 -0.41 -12.45
CA ASN A 136 9.87 -0.86 -13.84
C ASN A 136 8.66 -0.26 -14.56
N LEU A 137 8.88 0.35 -15.73
CA LEU A 137 7.84 0.89 -16.60
C LEU A 137 7.79 0.02 -17.86
N HIS A 138 6.58 -0.40 -18.26
CA HIS A 138 6.33 -1.28 -19.42
C HIS A 138 5.15 -0.82 -20.28
#